data_AF-A0AAW2WEW3-F1
#
_entry.id   AF-A0AAW2WEW3-F1
#
_cell.length_a   1.000
_cell.length_b   1.000
_cell.length_c   1.000
_cell.angle_alpha   90.00
_cell.angle_beta   90.00
_cell.angle_gamma   90.00
#
_symmetry.space_group_name_H-M   'P 1'
#
loop_
_entity.id
_entity.type
_entity.pdbx_description
1 polymer ?
#
loop_
_entity_poly.entity_id
_entity_poly.type
_entity_poly.pdbx_seq_one_letter_code
_entity_poly.pdbx_strand_id
1 'polypeptide(L)'
;MAFILPKGVIKLIEARMRKFLWQGGTDSGMAKVAWRDICRPPEEGGQGIRALEPLNRGLMCRHLWEILQENDESIWVTWIRTYRLRNNTVWTANPNSGSWCWRKILMLRGPVLNCIRYKHQQMPHSFPAAARSLEP
;
A
#
# COMPACT_ATOMS: atom_id res chain seq x y z
N MET A 1 -8.15 7.99 5.81
CA MET A 1 -6.95 7.62 6.60
C MET A 1 -6.89 6.10 6.71
N ALA A 2 -5.94 5.43 6.04
CA ALA A 2 -5.75 3.99 6.22
C ALA A 2 -4.52 3.74 7.09
N PHE A 3 -4.69 2.92 8.12
CA PHE A 3 -3.60 2.55 9.02
C PHE A 3 -2.74 1.45 8.37
N ILE A 4 -1.42 1.59 8.42
CA ILE A 4 -0.51 0.56 7.92
C ILE A 4 -0.51 -0.60 8.90
N LEU A 5 -0.98 -1.76 8.47
CA LEU A 5 -1.05 -2.95 9.32
C LEU A 5 0.33 -3.63 9.42
N PRO A 6 0.86 -3.86 10.63
CA PRO A 6 2.02 -4.73 10.81
C PRO A 6 1.74 -6.15 10.34
N LYS A 7 2.77 -6.85 9.83
CA LYS A 7 2.63 -8.22 9.32
C LYS A 7 2.05 -9.20 10.35
N GLY A 8 2.38 -9.03 11.63
CA GLY A 8 1.82 -9.85 12.70
C GLY A 8 0.31 -9.66 12.85
N VAL A 9 -0.17 -8.42 12.76
CA VAL A 9 -1.60 -8.09 12.80
C VAL A 9 -2.32 -8.65 11.58
N ILE A 10 -1.72 -8.53 10.39
CA ILE A 10 -2.26 -9.12 9.17
C ILE A 10 -2.43 -10.63 9.34
N LYS A 11 -1.39 -11.34 9.77
CA LYS A 11 -1.44 -12.79 10.01
C LYS A 11 -2.49 -13.17 11.05
N LEU A 12 -2.64 -12.38 12.11
CA LEU A 12 -3.64 -12.60 13.14
C LEU A 12 -5.05 -12.45 12.57
N ILE A 13 -5.31 -11.40 11.79
CA ILE A 13 -6.62 -11.19 11.15
C ILE A 13 -6.90 -12.32 10.17
N GLU A 14 -5.96 -12.67 9.29
CA GLU A 14 -6.13 -13.78 8.34
C GLU A 14 -6.33 -15.13 9.06
N ALA A 15 -5.69 -15.35 10.21
CA ALA A 15 -5.95 -16.53 11.04
C ALA A 15 -7.38 -16.54 11.59
N ARG A 16 -7.90 -15.40 12.04
CA ARG A 16 -9.29 -15.27 12.51
C ARG A 16 -10.30 -15.46 11.38
N MET A 17 -10.03 -14.90 10.20
CA MET A 17 -10.87 -15.09 9.01
C MET A 17 -10.91 -16.57 8.59
N ARG A 18 -9.76 -17.25 8.58
CA ARG A 18 -9.67 -18.70 8.33
C ARG A 18 -10.46 -19.51 9.36
N LYS A 19 -10.30 -19.18 10.65
CA LYS A 19 -11.02 -19.85 11.74
C LYS A 19 -12.53 -19.70 11.54
N PHE A 20 -12.99 -18.48 11.27
CA PHE A 20 -14.39 -18.19 11.02
C PHE A 20 -14.92 -19.01 9.82
N LEU A 21 -14.20 -19.00 8.70
CA LEU A 21 -14.64 -19.66 7.47
C LEU A 21 -14.77 -21.19 7.62
N TRP A 22 -13.83 -21.82 8.32
CA TRP A 22 -13.76 -23.29 8.38
C TRP A 22 -14.36 -23.91 9.64
N GLN A 23 -14.45 -23.14 10.73
CA GLN A 23 -14.88 -23.67 12.03
C GLN A 23 -16.22 -23.08 12.48
N GLY A 24 -16.75 -22.03 11.83
CA GLY A 24 -18.12 -21.57 12.06
C GLY A 24 -18.50 -21.20 13.50
N GLY A 25 -17.51 -21.05 14.41
CA GLY A 25 -17.73 -20.79 15.84
C GLY A 25 -17.44 -21.98 16.77
N THR A 26 -17.21 -23.18 16.26
CA THR A 26 -16.71 -24.32 17.04
C THR A 26 -15.17 -24.33 17.05
N ASP A 27 -14.56 -25.05 17.98
CA ASP A 27 -13.11 -25.31 17.96
C ASP A 27 -12.73 -26.52 17.09
N SER A 28 -13.72 -27.11 16.40
CA SER A 28 -13.57 -28.27 15.53
C SER A 28 -13.90 -27.91 14.07
N GLY A 29 -12.87 -27.92 13.22
CA GLY A 29 -13.02 -27.73 11.77
C GLY A 29 -11.68 -27.69 11.06
N MET A 30 -11.55 -28.50 10.00
CA MET A 30 -10.35 -28.57 9.17
C MET A 30 -10.50 -27.66 7.95
N ALA A 31 -9.40 -26.98 7.58
CA ALA A 31 -9.36 -26.20 6.35
C ALA A 31 -9.47 -27.14 5.15
N LYS A 32 -10.54 -27.01 4.35
CA LYS A 32 -10.74 -27.83 3.15
C LYS A 32 -9.99 -27.30 1.93
N VAL A 33 -9.69 -26.00 1.93
CA VAL A 33 -8.99 -25.30 0.84
C VAL A 33 -7.92 -24.40 1.45
N ALA A 34 -6.76 -24.30 0.79
CA ALA A 34 -5.71 -23.42 1.25
C ALA A 34 -6.14 -21.95 1.17
N TRP A 35 -5.73 -21.14 2.14
CA TRP A 35 -6.10 -19.72 2.19
C TRP A 35 -5.71 -18.94 0.93
N ARG A 36 -4.57 -19.31 0.33
CA ARG A 36 -4.08 -18.71 -0.92
C ARG A 36 -5.04 -18.92 -2.08
N ASP A 37 -5.72 -20.07 -2.12
CA ASP A 37 -6.64 -20.42 -3.20
C ASP A 37 -7.98 -19.70 -3.03
N ILE A 38 -8.44 -19.57 -1.79
CA ILE A 38 -9.62 -18.75 -1.45
C ILE A 38 -9.40 -17.29 -1.86
N CYS A 39 -8.18 -16.79 -1.69
CA CYS A 39 -7.83 -15.42 -2.00
C CYS A 39 -7.63 -15.08 -3.48
N ARG A 40 -7.76 -16.07 -4.37
CA ARG A 40 -7.69 -15.82 -5.81
C ARG A 40 -8.89 -15.01 -6.30
N PRO A 41 -8.75 -14.29 -7.42
CA PRO A 41 -9.89 -13.66 -8.09
C PRO A 41 -10.99 -14.70 -8.39
N PRO A 42 -12.28 -14.32 -8.37
CA PRO A 42 -13.37 -15.22 -8.75
C PRO A 42 -13.20 -15.83 -10.14
N GLU A 43 -12.58 -15.09 -11.06
CA GLU A 43 -12.27 -15.53 -12.43
C GLU A 43 -11.26 -16.69 -12.46
N GLU A 44 -10.43 -16.82 -11.43
CA GLU A 44 -9.46 -17.89 -11.25
C GLU A 44 -9.96 -19.00 -10.29
N GLY A 45 -11.27 -19.01 -9.98
CA GLY A 45 -11.90 -20.01 -9.11
C GLY A 45 -11.73 -19.75 -7.61
N GLY A 46 -11.34 -18.54 -7.20
CA GLY A 46 -11.32 -18.13 -5.80
C GLY A 46 -12.65 -17.59 -5.30
N GLN A 47 -12.72 -17.26 -4.01
CA GLN A 47 -13.96 -16.75 -3.36
C GLN A 47 -14.03 -15.22 -3.34
N GLY A 48 -13.10 -14.52 -4.01
CA GLY A 48 -13.04 -13.06 -4.03
C GLY A 48 -12.60 -12.40 -2.71
N ILE A 49 -12.14 -13.18 -1.72
CA ILE A 49 -11.60 -12.65 -0.46
C ILE A 49 -10.19 -12.12 -0.73
N ARG A 50 -10.00 -10.79 -0.70
CA ARG A 50 -8.66 -10.22 -0.93
C ARG A 50 -7.69 -10.59 0.20
N ALA A 51 -6.51 -11.09 -0.17
CA ALA A 51 -5.40 -11.25 0.77
C ALA A 51 -5.01 -9.89 1.37
N LEU A 52 -4.78 -9.86 2.68
CA LEU A 52 -4.59 -8.60 3.41
C LEU A 52 -3.18 -8.03 3.22
N GLU A 53 -2.18 -8.88 2.99
CA GLU A 53 -0.80 -8.40 2.75
C GLU A 53 -0.69 -7.60 1.43
N PRO A 54 -1.17 -8.09 0.27
CA PRO A 54 -1.23 -7.30 -0.96
C PRO A 54 -2.09 -6.04 -0.80
N LEU A 55 -3.22 -6.13 -0.11
CA LEU A 55 -4.10 -4.98 0.13
C LEU A 55 -3.39 -3.88 0.93
N ASN A 56 -2.74 -4.24 2.04
CA ASN A 56 -1.98 -3.30 2.86
C ASN A 56 -0.85 -2.65 2.06
N ARG A 57 -0.16 -3.42 1.21
CA ARG A 57 0.87 -2.87 0.31
C ARG A 57 0.27 -1.88 -0.70
N GLY A 58 -0.86 -2.22 -1.31
CA GLY A 58 -1.57 -1.34 -2.24
C GLY A 58 -2.01 -0.03 -1.59
N LEU A 59 -2.54 -0.09 -0.35
CA LEU A 59 -2.91 1.10 0.42
C LEU A 59 -1.70 1.99 0.73
N MET A 60 -0.57 1.41 1.12
CA MET A 60 0.66 2.19 1.31
C MET A 60 1.14 2.85 0.02
N CYS A 61 1.08 2.15 -1.11
CA CYS A 61 1.42 2.73 -2.42
C CYS A 61 0.46 3.86 -2.79
N ARG A 62 -0.84 3.73 -2.52
CA ARG A 62 -1.83 4.80 -2.74
C ARG A 62 -1.50 6.04 -1.90
N HIS A 63 -1.15 5.88 -0.63
CA HIS A 63 -0.74 7.01 0.20
C HIS A 63 0.53 7.68 -0.31
N LEU A 64 1.52 6.90 -0.74
CA LEU A 64 2.70 7.46 -1.38
C LEU A 64 2.34 8.26 -2.64
N TRP A 65 1.42 7.72 -3.45
CA TRP A 65 0.92 8.40 -4.65
C TRP A 65 0.19 9.71 -4.35
N GLU A 66 -0.66 9.74 -3.33
CA GLU A 66 -1.36 10.95 -2.88
C GLU A 66 -0.37 12.05 -2.46
N ILE A 67 0.74 11.69 -1.81
CA ILE A 67 1.80 12.64 -1.45
C ILE A 67 2.55 13.14 -2.70
N LEU A 68 2.81 12.26 -3.68
CA LEU A 68 3.49 12.61 -4.92
C LEU A 68 2.67 13.51 -5.83
N GLN A 69 1.35 13.33 -5.85
CA GLN A 69 0.44 14.16 -6.64
C GLN A 69 0.17 15.53 -6.02
N GLU A 70 0.75 15.81 -4.85
CA GLU A 70 0.56 17.09 -4.15
C GLU A 70 -0.92 17.45 -3.99
N ASN A 71 -1.74 16.44 -3.68
CA ASN A 71 -3.17 16.64 -3.53
C ASN A 71 -3.48 17.35 -2.22
N ASP A 72 -3.52 18.68 -2.27
CA ASP A 72 -3.73 19.57 -1.13
C ASP A 72 -5.18 19.53 -0.59
N GLU A 73 -6.13 18.86 -1.26
CA GLU A 73 -7.46 18.58 -0.70
C GLU A 73 -7.40 17.58 0.46
N SER A 74 -6.35 16.76 0.52
CA SER A 74 -6.13 15.82 1.61
C SER A 74 -5.34 16.47 2.74
N ILE A 75 -6.03 16.75 3.86
CA ILE A 75 -5.42 17.28 5.09
C ILE A 75 -4.18 16.48 5.51
N TRP A 76 -4.20 15.16 5.30
CA TRP A 76 -3.06 14.28 5.59
C TRP A 76 -1.84 14.58 4.71
N VAL A 77 -2.06 14.83 3.42
CA VAL A 77 -0.98 15.19 2.48
C VAL A 77 -0.41 16.54 2.89
N THR A 78 -1.26 17.53 3.15
CA THR A 78 -0.85 18.86 3.64
C THR A 78 -0.05 18.76 4.94
N TRP A 79 -0.51 17.97 5.91
CA TRP A 79 0.21 17.76 7.16
C TRP A 79 1.59 17.10 6.94
N ILE A 80 1.67 16.08 6.09
CA ILE A 80 2.96 15.46 5.74
C ILE A 80 3.89 16.50 5.11
N ARG A 81 3.40 17.29 4.14
CA ARG A 81 4.23 18.27 3.44
C ARG A 81 4.77 19.30 4.44
N THR A 82 3.90 19.90 5.24
CA THR A 82 4.26 20.98 6.17
C THR A 82 5.12 20.49 7.33
N TYR A 83 4.77 19.38 7.99
CA TYR A 83 5.44 18.97 9.22
C TYR A 83 6.53 17.93 9.01
N ARG A 84 6.37 17.04 8.02
CA ARG A 84 7.20 15.85 7.84
C ARG A 84 8.27 16.01 6.78
N LEU A 85 7.89 16.51 5.61
CA LEU A 85 8.80 16.74 4.49
C LEU A 85 9.48 18.10 4.62
N ARG A 86 8.76 19.13 5.08
CA ARG A 86 9.22 20.52 5.17
C ARG A 86 9.79 20.97 3.82
N ASN A 87 11.12 21.08 3.71
CA ASN A 87 11.82 21.47 2.49
C ASN A 87 12.37 20.29 1.68
N ASN A 88 12.14 19.05 2.13
CA ASN A 88 12.55 17.84 1.42
C ASN A 88 11.44 17.34 0.51
N THR A 89 11.81 16.66 -0.57
CA THR A 89 10.84 15.93 -1.38
C THR A 89 10.69 14.51 -0.84
N VAL A 90 9.66 13.83 -1.34
CA VAL A 90 9.54 12.38 -1.15
C VAL A 90 10.79 11.66 -1.63
N TRP A 91 11.63 12.19 -2.52
CA TRP A 91 12.83 11.47 -2.98
C TRP A 91 14.05 11.73 -2.09
N THR A 92 14.19 12.95 -1.58
CA THR A 92 15.35 13.37 -0.78
C THR A 92 15.19 13.09 0.71
N ALA A 93 13.98 12.88 1.22
CA ALA A 93 13.77 12.68 2.65
C ALA A 93 14.44 11.39 3.17
N ASN A 94 15.09 11.49 4.34
CA ASN A 94 15.87 10.41 4.96
C ASN A 94 14.99 9.17 5.26
N PRO A 95 15.34 7.98 4.73
CA PRO A 95 14.55 6.75 4.88
C PRO A 95 14.50 6.21 6.31
N ASN A 96 15.43 6.61 7.18
CA ASN A 96 15.49 6.22 8.58
C ASN A 96 14.81 7.22 9.52
N SER A 97 14.26 8.32 8.99
CA SER A 97 13.65 9.36 9.83
C SER A 97 12.25 8.96 10.35
N GLY A 98 12.01 9.27 11.64
CA GLY A 98 10.79 9.07 12.45
C GLY A 98 10.00 7.77 12.30
N SER A 99 8.66 7.84 12.18
CA SER A 99 7.80 6.71 12.54
C SER A 99 8.00 5.48 11.66
N TRP A 100 7.77 4.29 12.23
CA TRP A 100 7.86 3.03 11.49
C TRP A 100 7.00 3.03 10.21
N CYS A 101 5.77 3.56 10.31
CA CYS A 101 4.86 3.73 9.17
C CYS A 101 5.47 4.62 8.09
N TRP A 102 6.06 5.76 8.47
CA TRP A 102 6.72 6.66 7.53
C TRP A 102 7.87 5.98 6.81
N ARG A 103 8.76 5.31 7.54
CA ARG A 103 9.88 4.55 6.95
C ARG A 103 9.39 3.51 5.94
N LYS A 104 8.29 2.82 6.25
CA LYS A 104 7.66 1.85 5.33
C LYS A 104 7.10 2.49 4.07
N ILE A 105 6.46 3.67 4.17
CA ILE A 105 6.02 4.44 3.00
C ILE A 105 7.24 4.82 2.14
N LEU A 106 8.31 5.34 2.75
CA LEU A 106 9.52 5.73 2.02
C LEU A 106 10.22 4.56 1.34
N MET A 107 10.19 3.35 1.91
CA MET A 107 10.72 2.15 1.27
C MET A 107 9.99 1.78 -0.03
N LEU A 108 8.76 2.27 -0.25
CA LEU A 108 7.98 1.99 -1.46
C LEU A 108 8.30 2.90 -2.64
N ARG A 109 9.18 3.90 -2.46
CA ARG A 109 9.65 4.82 -3.50
C ARG A 109 10.14 4.10 -4.75
N GLY A 110 11.06 3.13 -4.61
CA GLY A 110 11.62 2.39 -5.73
C GLY A 110 10.57 1.61 -6.52
N PRO A 111 9.76 0.75 -5.87
CA PRO A 111 8.66 0.05 -6.54
C PRO A 111 7.67 0.98 -7.24
N VAL A 112 7.31 2.12 -6.61
CA VAL A 112 6.37 3.08 -7.20
C VAL A 112 6.99 3.80 -8.41
N LEU A 113 8.28 4.16 -8.38
CA LEU A 113 8.96 4.74 -9.55
C LEU A 113 8.86 3.83 -10.78
N ASN A 114 9.06 2.53 -10.61
CA ASN A 114 8.95 1.58 -11.70
C ASN A 114 7.53 1.57 -12.29
N CYS A 115 6.50 1.63 -11.44
CA CYS A 115 5.11 1.72 -11.90
C CYS A 115 4.80 3.05 -12.60
N ILE A 116 5.36 4.17 -12.12
CA ILE A 116 5.18 5.48 -12.74
C ILE A 116 5.84 5.52 -14.12
N ARG A 117 7.09 5.04 -14.23
CA ARG A 117 7.82 4.94 -15.50
C ARG A 117 7.06 4.09 -16.52
N TYR A 118 6.53 2.95 -16.07
CA TYR A 118 5.69 2.10 -16.92
C TYR A 118 4.45 2.83 -17.44
N LYS A 119 3.74 3.58 -16.57
CA LYS A 119 2.60 4.41 -17.01
C LYS A 119 3.00 5.53 -17.98
N HIS A 120 4.15 6.18 -17.77
CA HIS A 120 4.66 7.22 -18.66
C HIS A 120 4.91 6.68 -20.08
N GLN A 121 5.41 5.44 -20.19
CA GLN A 121 5.57 4.75 -21.47
C GLN A 121 4.24 4.41 -22.18
N GLN A 122 3.11 4.44 -21.45
CA GLN A 122 1.79 4.09 -21.99
C GLN A 122 0.84 5.29 -22.19
N MET A 123 1.07 6.44 -21.54
CA MET A 123 0.23 7.66 -21.68
C MET A 123 1.07 8.96 -21.57
N PRO A 124 1.43 9.61 -22.70
CA PRO A 124 2.35 10.76 -22.70
C PRO A 124 1.77 12.14 -22.32
N HIS A 125 0.46 12.29 -22.04
CA HIS A 125 -0.17 13.62 -22.09
C HIS A 125 -0.73 14.22 -20.77
N SER A 126 -0.44 13.70 -19.57
CA SER A 126 -1.13 14.19 -18.36
C SER A 126 -0.32 14.34 -17.07
N PHE A 127 1.02 14.53 -17.09
CA PHE A 127 1.79 14.75 -15.86
C PHE A 127 2.30 16.19 -15.68
N PRO A 128 2.19 16.80 -14.48
CA PRO A 128 2.60 18.19 -14.23
C PRO A 128 4.12 18.38 -14.32
N ALA A 129 4.52 19.58 -14.75
CA ALA A 129 5.90 19.93 -15.10
C ALA A 129 6.94 19.86 -13.96
N ALA A 130 6.52 19.77 -12.69
CA ALA A 130 7.42 19.82 -11.53
C ALA A 130 8.37 18.60 -11.40
N ALA A 131 8.06 17.48 -12.06
CA ALA A 131 8.90 16.28 -12.03
C ALA A 131 10.01 16.27 -13.11
N ARG A 132 10.01 17.25 -14.03
CA ARG A 132 10.99 17.32 -15.14
C ARG A 132 12.34 17.92 -14.72
N SER A 133 12.44 18.48 -13.52
CA SER A 133 13.63 19.22 -13.05
C SER A 133 14.63 18.36 -12.25
N LEU A 134 14.47 17.03 -12.23
CA LEU A 134 15.28 16.11 -11.41
C LEU A 134 16.01 15.04 -12.22
N GLU A 135 16.16 15.21 -13.54
CA GLU A 135 17.09 14.39 -14.32
C GLU A 135 18.46 15.10 -14.40
N PRO A 136 19.59 14.43 -14.07
CA PRO A 136 20.92 14.86 -14.48
C PRO A 136 21.17 14.63 -15.98
#